data_AF-A0A564QBB8-F1
#
_entry.id   AF-A0A564QBB8-F1
#
_cell.length_a   1.000
_cell.length_b   1.000
_cell.length_c   1.000
_cell.angle_alpha   90.00
_cell.angle_beta   90.00
_cell.angle_gamma   90.00
#
_symmetry.space_group_name_H-M   'P 1'
#
loop_
_entity.id
_entity.type
_entity.pdbx_description
1 polymer ?
#
loop_
_entity_poly.entity_id
_entity_poly.type
_entity_poly.pdbx_seq_one_letter_code
_entity_poly.pdbx_strand_id
1 'polypeptide(L)' 'MPEGGVISGFGEGLIREKVGKVLQFERFGFVRIDSVCDDGIVACFGHK' A
#
# COMPACT_ATOMS: atom_id res chain seq x y z
N MET A 1 0.81 9.35 1.54
CA MET A 1 1.90 9.96 0.74
C MET A 1 2.90 10.63 1.66
N PRO A 2 4.14 10.88 1.22
CA PRO A 2 5.19 11.47 2.07
C PRO A 2 4.77 12.79 2.75
N GLU A 3 3.93 13.58 2.08
CA GLU A 3 3.35 14.85 2.54
C GLU A 3 2.05 14.69 3.37
N GLY A 4 1.64 13.46 3.67
CA GLY A 4 0.40 13.17 4.40
C GLY A 4 -0.85 13.04 3.51
N GLY A 5 -0.73 13.26 2.19
CA GLY A 5 -1.83 13.05 1.25
C GLY A 5 -2.31 11.60 1.23
N VAL A 6 -3.63 11.39 1.09
CA VAL A 6 -4.25 10.06 0.99
C VAL A 6 -4.75 9.83 -0.43
N ILE A 7 -4.36 8.71 -1.03
CA ILE A 7 -4.87 8.24 -2.31
C ILE A 7 -5.59 6.92 -2.07
N SER A 8 -6.84 6.82 -2.51
CA SER A 8 -7.66 5.62 -2.46
C SER A 8 -7.76 4.95 -3.83
N GLY A 9 -7.86 3.62 -3.84
CA GLY A 9 -8.01 2.84 -5.06
C GLY A 9 -8.23 1.36 -4.77
N PHE A 10 -8.10 0.53 -5.79
CA PHE A 10 -8.22 -0.92 -5.70
C PHE A 10 -6.86 -1.57 -5.95
N GLY A 11 -6.66 -2.75 -5.39
CA GLY A 11 -5.45 -3.56 -5.56
C GLY A 11 -5.78 -5.05 -5.51
N GLU A 12 -4.78 -5.87 -5.78
CA GLU A 12 -4.93 -7.33 -5.80
C GLU A 12 -5.20 -7.91 -4.41
N GLY A 13 -6.00 -8.98 -4.35
CA GLY A 13 -6.37 -9.62 -3.07
C GLY A 13 -5.19 -10.15 -2.27
N LEU A 14 -4.13 -10.63 -2.95
CA LEU A 14 -2.92 -11.19 -2.32
C LEU A 14 -2.11 -10.16 -1.52
N ILE A 15 -2.36 -8.86 -1.69
CA ILE A 15 -1.72 -7.80 -0.89
C ILE A 15 -2.04 -7.98 0.60
N ARG A 16 -3.21 -8.54 0.93
CA ARG A 16 -3.65 -8.81 2.31
C ARG A 16 -2.68 -9.68 3.10
N GLU A 17 -1.91 -10.53 2.43
CA GLU A 17 -0.94 -11.45 3.05
C GLU A 17 0.46 -10.83 3.24
N LYS A 18 0.63 -9.55 2.88
CA LYS A 18 1.95 -8.88 2.81
C LYS A 18 2.15 -7.79 3.85
N VAL A 19 1.41 -7.83 4.96
CA VAL A 19 1.58 -6.88 6.08
C VAL A 19 3.05 -6.81 6.52
N GLY A 20 3.56 -5.59 6.67
CA GLY A 20 4.95 -5.31 7.03
C GLY A 20 5.97 -5.47 5.89
N LYS A 21 5.55 -5.91 4.70
CA LYS A 21 6.43 -6.02 3.52
C LYS A 21 6.40 -4.75 2.68
N VAL A 22 7.48 -4.51 1.96
CA VAL A 22 7.57 -3.50 0.89
C VAL A 22 7.24 -4.18 -0.43
N LEU A 23 6.30 -3.60 -1.18
CA LEU A 23 5.85 -4.08 -2.49
C LEU A 23 6.03 -2.99 -3.54
N GLN A 24 6.29 -3.39 -4.78
CA GLN A 24 6.22 -2.47 -5.92
C GLN A 24 4.79 -2.46 -6.45
N PHE A 25 4.13 -1.30 -6.36
CA PHE A 25 2.90 -1.06 -7.11
C PHE A 25 3.30 -0.55 -8.49
N GLU A 26 3.08 -1.38 -9.52
CA GLU A 26 3.57 -1.11 -10.87
C GLU A 26 3.13 0.28 -11.37
N ARG A 27 4.09 1.01 -11.94
CA ARG A 27 3.91 2.40 -12.44
C ARG A 27 3.52 3.44 -11.39
N PHE A 28 3.38 3.06 -10.12
CA PHE A 28 3.08 3.94 -9.00
C PHE A 28 4.31 4.19 -8.13
N GLY A 29 4.91 3.11 -7.61
CA GLY A 29 6.11 3.16 -6.76
C GLY A 29 6.11 2.06 -5.70
N PHE A 30 7.12 2.09 -4.84
CA PHE A 30 7.28 1.16 -3.72
C PHE A 30 6.50 1.64 -2.50
N VAL A 31 5.76 0.72 -1.88
CA VAL A 31 4.93 0.99 -0.70
C VAL A 31 5.17 -0.06 0.37
N ARG A 32 5.11 0.31 1.65
CA ARG A 32 5.03 -0.64 2.78
C ARG A 32 3.56 -0.88 3.11
N ILE A 33 3.14 -2.14 3.23
CA ILE A 33 1.80 -2.47 3.73
C ILE A 33 1.81 -2.33 5.26
N ASP A 34 1.06 -1.35 5.76
CA ASP A 34 1.08 -0.98 7.18
C ASP A 34 0.02 -1.74 7.97
N SER A 35 -1.20 -1.83 7.44
CA SER A 35 -2.28 -2.58 8.05
C SER A 35 -3.22 -3.18 7.02
N VAL A 36 -3.86 -4.29 7.40
CA VAL A 36 -4.94 -4.95 6.66
C VAL A 36 -6.08 -5.17 7.64
N CYS A 37 -7.27 -4.69 7.28
CA CYS A 37 -8.51 -4.88 8.02
C CYS A 37 -9.64 -5.31 7.06
N ASP A 38 -10.83 -5.56 7.60
CA ASP A 38 -11.99 -5.93 6.78
C ASP A 38 -12.36 -4.81 5.79
N ASP A 39 -12.21 -3.55 6.21
CA ASP A 39 -12.53 -2.35 5.42
C ASP A 39 -11.48 -2.03 4.33
N GLY A 40 -10.29 -2.64 4.37
CA GLY A 40 -9.29 -2.42 3.33
C GLY A 40 -7.84 -2.60 3.76
N ILE A 41 -6.94 -2.01 2.96
CA ILE A 41 -5.50 -2.10 3.11
C ILE A 41 -4.95 -0.67 3.20
N VAL A 42 -4.11 -0.42 4.20
CA VAL A 42 -3.38 0.85 4.34
C VAL A 42 -1.92 0.59 3.96
N ALA A 43 -1.39 1.41 3.06
CA ALA A 43 0.00 1.35 2.63
C ALA A 43 0.64 2.73 2.69
N CYS A 44 1.90 2.77 3.14
CA CYS A 44 2.71 3.99 3.17
C CYS A 44 3.62 4.03 1.95
N PHE A 45 3.52 5.10 1.17
CA PHE A 45 4.39 5.32 0.02
C PHE A 45 5.84 5.59 0.45
N GLY A 46 6.78 4.92 -0.20
CA GLY A 46 8.22 5.11 -0.02
C GLY A 46 8.81 6.02 -1.10
N HIS A 47 9.01 5.48 -2.30
CA HIS A 47 9.62 6.16 -3.45
C HIS A 47 9.17 5.51 -4.76
N LYS A 48 9.51 6.13 -5.90
CA LYS A 48 9.21 5.60 -7.24
C LYS A 48 10.42 4.93 -7.86
#